data_AF-A0AAJ2A1V7-F1
#
_entry.id   AF-A0AAJ2A1V7-F1
#
_cell.length_a   1.000
_cell.length_b   1.000
_cell.length_c   1.000
_cell.angle_alpha   90.00
_cell.angle_beta   90.00
_cell.angle_gamma   90.00
#
_symmetry.space_group_name_H-M   'P 1'
#
loop_
_entity.id
_entity.type
_entity.pdbx_description
1 polymer ?
#
loop_
_entity_poly.entity_id
_entity_poly.type
_entity_poly.pdbx_seq_one_letter_code
_entity_poly.pdbx_strand_id
1 'polypeptide(L)'
;MGSILEMLIVLVGAALLTVQGIKEDIAAKRQNMLQIEGQNIASINSALGSYITNNFATLIPASFSQSTSTSIAAPTLAQLSVQANNKVSFKSSSFWGGTYQIAMSVVPASCSTAAGNCHIATQIYPSTPLMKSGTPDIAGAGIITAAGGSQFGYSTNRAPGTITGNQGQWTLPNPAGNRAGMVLAINGFGSDGNSSYYRRDGALPLTGTMNANNQDMQNVGNVTLGGGKVLKLQAGNSVQIDNGAMYYGDSVNAAVRTKGALYVQNYQGTGSAPINVGDVNSSGTLNGNALTVNTATANVANINAGAANCGWNGVTIRNNLMYVCNKWGNWVGVSSLVSNQSADAQYTGYYNGWGINPPACGAGGSAWYRIIPQSVTTDYSNHNPPIAGARFGMGWNGSQWVLQIYDVLADGANTLVADQLGLQAQVDVGCNYSNQ
;
A
#
# COMPACT_ATOMS: atom_id res chain seq x y z
N MET A 1 25.50 51.06 63.08
CA MET A 1 26.91 50.63 63.07
C MET A 1 26.89 49.14 63.31
N GLY A 2 27.24 48.32 62.32
CA GLY A 2 27.23 46.87 62.46
C GLY A 2 28.22 46.43 63.53
N SER A 3 27.84 45.46 64.34
CA SER A 3 28.71 44.88 65.36
C SER A 3 29.94 44.26 64.71
N ILE A 4 31.10 44.29 65.38
CA ILE A 4 32.34 43.61 64.92
C ILE A 4 32.06 42.15 64.54
N LEU A 5 31.10 41.51 65.22
CA LEU A 5 30.67 40.14 64.94
C LEU A 5 30.03 39.97 63.55
N GLU A 6 29.18 40.92 63.13
CA GLU A 6 28.52 40.89 61.81
C GLU A 6 29.52 41.13 60.68
N MET A 7 30.49 42.01 60.89
CA MET A 7 31.55 42.27 59.91
C MET A 7 32.44 41.03 59.70
N LEU A 8 32.68 40.25 60.76
CA LEU A 8 33.50 39.03 60.72
C LEU A 8 32.76 37.89 59.99
N ILE A 9 31.45 37.75 60.19
CA ILE A 9 30.62 36.76 59.48
C ILE A 9 30.54 37.08 57.98
N VAL A 10 30.38 38.36 57.61
CA VAL A 10 30.34 38.79 56.20
C VAL A 10 31.68 38.51 55.51
N LEU A 11 32.81 38.75 56.19
CA LEU A 11 34.14 38.51 55.62
C LEU A 11 34.42 37.01 55.39
N VAL A 12 34.02 36.16 56.33
CA VAL A 12 34.14 34.69 56.18
C VAL A 12 33.21 34.17 55.10
N GLY A 13 31.97 34.67 55.02
CA GLY A 13 31.02 34.32 53.96
C GLY A 13 31.53 34.70 52.57
N ALA A 14 32.07 35.92 52.40
CA ALA A 14 32.64 36.38 51.14
C ALA A 14 33.90 35.58 50.75
N ALA A 15 34.77 35.23 51.71
CA ALA A 15 35.94 34.39 51.47
C ALA A 15 35.55 32.96 51.03
N LEU A 16 34.51 32.38 51.64
CA LEU A 16 34.02 31.05 51.25
C LEU A 16 33.38 31.04 49.85
N LEU A 17 32.58 32.06 49.52
CA LEU A 17 31.95 32.20 48.20
C LEU A 17 32.97 32.47 47.08
N THR A 18 33.99 33.29 47.35
CA THR A 18 35.09 33.51 46.39
C THR A 18 35.93 32.26 46.16
N VAL A 19 36.21 31.47 47.21
CA VAL A 19 36.89 30.18 47.07
C VAL A 19 36.04 29.17 46.29
N GLN A 20 34.72 29.16 46.47
CA GLN A 20 33.82 28.32 45.68
C GLN A 20 33.80 28.74 44.21
N GLY A 21 33.68 30.04 43.92
CA GLY A 21 33.71 30.57 42.55
C GLY A 21 35.02 30.27 41.82
N ILE A 22 36.17 30.39 42.50
CA ILE A 22 37.48 30.03 41.92
C ILE A 22 37.55 28.52 41.63
N LYS A 23 37.03 27.67 42.52
CA LYS A 23 37.01 26.22 42.30
C LYS A 23 36.14 25.82 41.10
N GLU A 24 34.99 26.46 40.93
CA GLU A 24 34.09 26.23 39.79
C GLU A 24 34.70 26.71 38.47
N ASP A 25 35.31 27.90 38.44
CA ASP A 25 36.01 28.41 37.26
C ASP A 25 37.19 27.53 36.85
N ILE A 26 37.99 27.06 37.82
CA ILE A 26 39.09 26.11 37.56
C ILE A 26 38.54 24.79 37.02
N ALA A 27 37.41 24.29 37.55
CA ALA A 27 36.78 23.08 37.06
C ALA A 27 36.29 23.24 35.61
N ALA A 28 35.62 24.36 35.29
CA ALA A 28 35.15 24.67 33.95
C ALA A 28 36.31 24.80 32.94
N LYS A 29 37.38 25.52 33.30
CA LYS A 29 38.60 25.63 32.48
C LYS A 29 39.26 24.28 32.24
N ARG A 30 39.34 23.42 33.27
CA ARG A 30 39.87 22.06 33.13
C ARG A 30 39.01 21.23 32.18
N GLN A 31 37.68 21.29 32.31
CA GLN A 31 36.77 20.59 31.39
C GLN A 31 36.96 21.06 29.94
N ASN A 32 37.09 22.37 29.71
CA ASN A 32 37.35 22.92 28.39
C ASN A 32 38.69 22.42 27.82
N MET A 33 39.77 22.42 28.63
CA MET A 33 41.05 21.84 28.19
C MET A 33 40.96 20.35 27.84
N LEU A 34 40.21 19.56 28.63
CA LEU A 34 39.95 18.15 28.34
C LEU A 34 39.18 17.96 27.03
N GLN A 35 38.20 18.82 26.74
CA GLN A 35 37.47 18.78 25.48
C GLN A 35 38.37 19.13 24.29
N ILE A 36 39.16 20.21 24.40
CA ILE A 36 40.13 20.61 23.37
C ILE A 36 41.13 19.48 23.10
N GLU A 37 41.59 18.79 24.14
CA GLU A 37 42.45 17.63 23.96
C GLU A 37 41.75 16.52 23.17
N GLY A 38 40.51 16.18 23.51
CA GLY A 38 39.72 15.19 22.75
C GLY A 38 39.64 15.55 21.28
N GLN A 39 39.44 16.83 20.96
CA GLN A 39 39.44 17.34 19.58
C GLN A 39 40.83 17.28 18.92
N ASN A 40 41.92 17.54 19.66
CA ASN A 40 43.28 17.41 19.14
C ASN A 40 43.58 15.95 18.76
N ILE A 41 43.28 14.99 19.65
CA ILE A 41 43.46 13.56 19.36
C ILE A 41 42.56 13.13 18.20
N ALA A 42 41.32 13.64 18.12
CA ALA A 42 40.40 13.31 17.03
C ALA A 42 40.93 13.83 15.68
N SER A 43 41.53 15.02 15.68
CA SER A 43 42.19 15.59 14.50
C SER A 43 43.38 14.75 14.05
N ILE A 44 44.20 14.25 14.99
CA ILE A 44 45.30 13.33 14.68
C ILE A 44 44.75 11.99 14.16
N ASN A 45 43.69 11.44 14.78
CA ASN A 45 43.06 10.19 14.36
C ASN A 45 42.47 10.29 12.93
N SER A 46 41.88 11.44 12.59
CA SER A 46 41.43 11.74 11.23
C SER A 46 42.60 11.84 10.25
N ALA A 47 43.71 12.47 10.64
CA ALA A 47 44.91 12.57 9.82
C ALA A 47 45.55 11.21 9.53
N LEU A 48 45.52 10.29 10.51
CA LEU A 48 45.92 8.89 10.32
C LEU A 48 45.07 8.20 9.24
N GLY A 49 43.76 8.45 9.21
CA GLY A 49 42.88 7.96 8.14
C GLY A 49 43.30 8.46 6.76
N SER A 50 43.59 9.76 6.62
CA SER A 50 44.09 10.33 5.35
C SER A 50 45.46 9.75 4.94
N TYR A 51 46.38 9.60 5.91
CA TYR A 51 47.68 9.00 5.66
C TYR A 51 47.56 7.57 5.12
N ILE A 52 46.70 6.75 5.74
CA ILE A 52 46.42 5.38 5.27
C ILE A 52 45.88 5.40 3.85
N THR A 53 44.90 6.26 3.55
CA THR A 53 44.33 6.36 2.20
C THR A 53 45.40 6.72 1.16
N ASN A 54 46.24 7.71 1.46
CA ASN A 54 47.26 8.20 0.52
C ASN A 54 48.41 7.20 0.33
N ASN A 55 48.68 6.35 1.32
CA ASN A 55 49.79 5.40 1.32
C ASN A 55 49.32 3.94 1.29
N PHE A 56 48.06 3.67 0.94
CA PHE A 56 47.50 2.31 1.10
C PHE A 56 48.27 1.27 0.29
N ALA A 57 48.58 1.59 -0.97
CA ALA A 57 49.32 0.69 -1.86
C ALA A 57 50.77 0.45 -1.44
N THR A 58 51.38 1.38 -0.68
CA THR A 58 52.73 1.21 -0.15
C THR A 58 52.72 0.46 1.18
N LEU A 59 51.70 0.66 2.00
CA LEU A 59 51.52 -0.02 3.29
C LEU A 59 51.03 -1.47 3.12
N ILE A 60 50.23 -1.75 2.09
CA ILE A 60 49.77 -3.09 1.71
C ILE A 60 50.14 -3.33 0.23
N PRO A 61 51.32 -3.90 -0.05
CA PRO A 61 51.77 -4.19 -1.41
C PRO A 61 50.87 -5.18 -2.14
N ALA A 62 50.95 -5.19 -3.47
CA ALA A 62 50.32 -6.23 -4.28
C ALA A 62 50.80 -7.63 -3.84
N SER A 63 49.87 -8.57 -3.73
CA SER A 63 50.10 -9.94 -3.23
C SER A 63 50.36 -10.07 -1.73
N PHE A 64 50.14 -9.01 -0.93
CA PHE A 64 50.22 -9.11 0.53
C PHE A 64 49.17 -10.11 1.05
N SER A 65 49.62 -11.01 1.92
CA SER A 65 48.79 -11.96 2.66
C SER A 65 49.42 -12.23 4.02
N GLN A 66 48.59 -12.37 5.05
CA GLN A 66 49.02 -12.71 6.40
C GLN A 66 48.11 -13.78 7.02
N SER A 67 48.62 -14.46 8.05
CA SER A 67 47.88 -15.41 8.90
C SER A 67 47.74 -14.91 10.35
N THR A 68 48.45 -13.84 10.70
CA THR A 68 48.38 -13.13 11.97
C THR A 68 48.40 -11.62 11.70
N SER A 69 47.78 -10.83 12.56
CA SER A 69 47.78 -9.38 12.39
C SER A 69 49.19 -8.82 12.56
N THR A 70 49.76 -8.26 11.50
CA THR A 70 51.14 -7.78 11.49
C THR A 70 51.20 -6.29 11.83
N SER A 71 52.07 -5.91 12.77
CA SER A 71 52.35 -4.50 13.07
C SER A 71 53.14 -3.87 11.92
N ILE A 72 52.78 -2.64 11.55
CA ILE A 72 53.47 -1.86 10.50
C ILE A 72 53.99 -0.56 11.09
N ALA A 73 55.00 0.03 10.43
CA ALA A 73 55.60 1.27 10.88
C ALA A 73 54.55 2.40 10.93
N ALA A 74 54.39 3.01 12.11
CA ALA A 74 53.50 4.14 12.29
C ALA A 74 54.16 5.44 11.78
N PRO A 75 53.39 6.37 11.18
CA PRO A 75 53.88 7.67 10.79
C PRO A 75 54.16 8.53 12.03
N THR A 76 55.10 9.46 11.88
CA THR A 76 55.33 10.53 12.85
C THR A 76 54.22 11.58 12.76
N LEU A 77 53.97 12.33 13.85
CA LEU A 77 53.02 13.44 13.83
C LEU A 77 53.36 14.51 12.78
N ALA A 78 54.65 14.71 12.49
CA ALA A 78 55.11 15.62 11.45
C ALA A 78 54.77 15.12 10.03
N GLN A 79 54.85 13.80 9.79
CA GLN A 79 54.39 13.22 8.52
C GLN A 79 52.88 13.36 8.37
N LEU A 80 52.12 13.17 9.47
CA LEU A 80 50.67 13.36 9.46
C LEU A 80 50.28 14.80 9.15
N SER A 81 50.96 15.81 9.71
CA SER A 81 50.58 17.22 9.49
C SER A 81 50.81 17.66 8.04
N VAL A 82 51.81 17.10 7.36
CA VAL A 82 52.12 17.39 5.96
C VAL A 82 51.16 16.67 5.01
N GLN A 83 50.77 15.43 5.32
CA GLN A 83 49.97 14.58 4.44
C GLN A 83 48.46 14.56 4.73
N ALA A 84 48.03 15.14 5.85
CA ALA A 84 46.61 15.31 6.14
C ALA A 84 45.99 16.27 5.11
N ASN A 85 44.82 15.90 4.59
CA ASN A 85 44.10 16.72 3.61
C ASN A 85 43.82 18.15 4.09
N ASN A 86 43.74 18.37 5.41
CA ASN A 86 43.45 19.65 6.02
C ASN A 86 44.70 20.41 6.54
N LYS A 87 45.92 19.89 6.34
CA LYS A 87 47.21 20.49 6.81
C LYS A 87 47.15 21.05 8.24
N VAL A 88 46.55 20.30 9.15
CA VAL A 88 46.28 20.75 10.52
C VAL A 88 47.56 20.70 11.34
N SER A 89 47.84 21.75 12.12
CA SER A 89 48.89 21.73 13.13
C SER A 89 48.39 21.01 14.38
N PHE A 90 49.09 19.94 14.78
CA PHE A 90 48.78 19.18 15.99
C PHE A 90 49.63 19.65 17.15
N LYS A 91 49.08 19.62 18.37
CA LYS A 91 49.96 19.55 19.54
C LYS A 91 50.64 18.18 19.56
N SER A 92 51.95 18.18 19.81
CA SER A 92 52.78 16.97 19.80
C SER A 92 52.71 16.15 21.09
N SER A 93 52.09 16.70 22.13
CA SER A 93 51.97 16.10 23.46
C SER A 93 50.62 16.39 24.09
N SER A 94 50.21 15.49 24.98
CA SER A 94 49.05 15.68 25.83
C SER A 94 49.28 16.78 26.84
N PHE A 95 48.24 17.57 27.14
CA PHE A 95 48.38 18.72 28.04
C PHE A 95 48.78 18.34 29.48
N TRP A 96 48.59 17.08 29.90
CA TRP A 96 49.02 16.56 31.21
C TRP A 96 50.43 15.95 31.20
N GLY A 97 51.18 16.12 30.10
CA GLY A 97 52.51 15.55 29.90
C GLY A 97 52.47 14.16 29.27
N GLY A 98 53.58 13.74 28.69
CA GLY A 98 53.68 12.53 27.84
C GLY A 98 53.73 12.87 26.36
N THR A 99 53.78 11.84 25.52
CA THR A 99 53.78 11.93 24.05
C THR A 99 52.69 11.03 23.49
N TYR A 100 52.14 11.38 22.33
CA TYR A 100 51.23 10.46 21.65
C TYR A 100 52.01 9.30 21.04
N GLN A 101 51.52 8.10 21.29
CA GLN A 101 51.97 6.86 20.68
C GLN A 101 50.97 6.47 19.61
N ILE A 102 51.47 6.13 18.43
CA ILE A 102 50.66 5.62 17.32
C ILE A 102 51.12 4.19 17.06
N ALA A 103 50.18 3.25 17.06
CA ALA A 103 50.39 1.89 16.58
C ALA A 103 49.53 1.65 15.35
N MET A 104 50.08 0.93 14.38
CA MET A 104 49.38 0.54 13.16
C MET A 104 49.56 -0.94 12.91
N SER A 105 48.52 -1.63 12.46
CA SER A 105 48.60 -3.03 12.07
C SER A 105 47.69 -3.33 10.90
N VAL A 106 48.10 -4.31 10.09
CA VAL A 106 47.21 -4.87 9.06
C VAL A 106 46.29 -5.89 9.72
N VAL A 107 45.01 -5.81 9.39
CA VAL A 107 43.93 -6.66 9.93
C VAL A 107 42.97 -7.03 8.78
N PRO A 108 42.19 -8.13 8.92
CA PRO A 108 42.25 -9.12 10.00
C PRO A 108 43.48 -10.02 9.86
N ALA A 109 43.68 -10.95 10.81
CA ALA A 109 44.74 -11.95 10.73
C ALA A 109 44.71 -12.78 9.43
N SER A 110 43.55 -12.92 8.79
CA SER A 110 43.34 -13.57 7.49
C SER A 110 43.36 -12.61 6.29
N CYS A 111 43.97 -11.44 6.43
CA CYS A 111 44.07 -10.46 5.33
C CYS A 111 44.83 -11.06 4.14
N SER A 112 44.23 -10.98 2.96
CA SER A 112 44.85 -11.23 1.67
C SER A 112 44.34 -10.21 0.64
N THR A 113 45.27 -9.61 -0.10
CA THR A 113 44.93 -8.70 -1.21
C THR A 113 44.12 -9.38 -2.31
N ALA A 114 44.29 -10.69 -2.51
CA ALA A 114 43.48 -11.48 -3.45
C ALA A 114 42.01 -11.62 -2.98
N ALA A 115 41.77 -11.65 -1.67
CA ALA A 115 40.44 -11.71 -1.09
C ALA A 115 39.81 -10.31 -0.88
N GLY A 116 40.57 -9.23 -1.09
CA GLY A 116 40.11 -7.86 -0.92
C GLY A 116 39.70 -7.48 0.51
N ASN A 117 40.16 -8.21 1.53
CA ASN A 117 39.72 -8.07 2.92
C ASN A 117 40.73 -7.35 3.84
N CYS A 118 41.87 -6.92 3.30
CA CYS A 118 42.91 -6.22 4.04
C CYS A 118 42.50 -4.80 4.39
N HIS A 119 42.64 -4.44 5.67
CA HIS A 119 42.51 -3.08 6.15
C HIS A 119 43.62 -2.77 7.16
N ILE A 120 43.85 -1.50 7.41
CA ILE A 120 44.84 -1.03 8.38
C ILE A 120 44.09 -0.47 9.57
N ALA A 121 44.45 -0.94 10.76
CA ALA A 121 43.91 -0.43 11.99
C ALA A 121 44.97 0.33 12.78
N THR A 122 44.54 1.44 13.36
CA THR A 122 45.38 2.36 14.10
C THR A 122 44.88 2.55 15.52
N GLN A 123 45.82 2.80 16.40
CA GLN A 123 45.61 3.13 17.79
C GLN A 123 46.43 4.37 18.08
N ILE A 124 45.80 5.42 18.59
CA ILE A 124 46.50 6.57 19.14
C ILE A 124 46.16 6.72 20.62
N TYR A 125 47.19 6.78 21.45
CA TYR A 125 47.05 6.90 22.89
C TYR A 125 48.20 7.72 23.48
N PRO A 126 47.97 8.50 24.54
CA PRO A 126 49.03 9.18 25.29
C PRO A 126 49.93 8.15 26.00
N SER A 127 51.23 8.43 26.15
CA SER A 127 52.17 7.51 26.82
C SER A 127 52.00 7.46 28.35
N THR A 128 51.26 8.41 28.93
CA THR A 128 51.00 8.56 30.35
C THR A 128 49.49 8.65 30.61
N PRO A 129 49.00 8.08 31.73
CA PRO A 129 47.59 8.18 32.10
C PRO A 129 47.24 9.63 32.47
N LEU A 130 45.98 9.99 32.29
CA LEU A 130 45.44 11.25 32.80
C LEU A 130 45.34 11.16 34.33
N MET A 131 46.02 12.07 35.02
CA MET A 131 46.06 12.11 36.49
C MET A 131 45.36 13.37 37.05
N LYS A 132 44.74 13.22 38.21
CA LYS A 132 44.20 14.30 39.04
C LYS A 132 44.63 14.05 40.49
N SER A 133 45.45 14.95 41.03
CA SER A 133 45.95 14.87 42.40
C SER A 133 46.60 13.52 42.74
N GLY A 134 47.42 12.99 41.83
CA GLY A 134 48.13 11.71 42.03
C GLY A 134 47.28 10.44 41.82
N THR A 135 45.99 10.58 41.47
CA THR A 135 45.10 9.45 41.16
C THR A 135 44.64 9.49 39.69
N PRO A 136 44.32 8.34 39.05
CA PRO A 136 43.77 8.31 37.70
C PRO A 136 42.45 9.10 37.59
N ASP A 137 42.39 10.05 36.66
CA ASP A 137 41.22 10.91 36.44
C ASP A 137 40.25 10.29 35.44
N ILE A 138 39.46 9.32 35.91
CA ILE A 138 38.53 8.57 35.05
C ILE A 138 37.42 9.47 34.50
N ALA A 139 36.94 10.43 35.29
CA ALA A 139 35.94 11.39 34.84
C ALA A 139 36.49 12.30 33.73
N GLY A 140 37.73 12.77 33.89
CA GLY A 140 38.42 13.53 32.86
C GLY A 140 38.65 12.72 31.58
N ALA A 141 39.04 11.46 31.70
CA ALA A 141 39.18 10.55 30.56
C ALA A 141 37.84 10.36 29.82
N GLY A 142 36.74 10.24 30.56
CA GLY A 142 35.38 10.21 29.99
C GLY A 142 35.02 11.48 29.20
N ILE A 143 35.43 12.67 29.66
CA ILE A 143 35.23 13.93 28.94
C ILE A 143 36.02 13.95 27.62
N ILE A 144 37.30 13.54 27.65
CA ILE A 144 38.13 13.45 26.44
C ILE A 144 37.49 12.48 25.45
N THR A 145 37.05 11.31 25.91
CA THR A 145 36.38 10.30 25.07
C THR A 145 35.07 10.82 24.49
N ALA A 146 34.26 11.54 25.28
CA ALA A 146 33.01 12.13 24.80
C ALA A 146 33.26 13.20 23.72
N ALA A 147 34.31 14.01 23.87
CA ALA A 147 34.70 15.00 22.87
C ALA A 147 35.24 14.35 21.59
N GLY A 148 35.98 13.24 21.70
CA GLY A 148 36.55 12.52 20.56
C GLY A 148 35.56 11.63 19.78
N GLY A 149 34.44 11.23 20.38
CA GLY A 149 33.36 10.50 19.73
C GLY A 149 33.43 8.97 19.86
N SER A 150 32.77 8.25 18.94
CA SER A 150 32.57 6.78 19.01
C SER A 150 33.85 5.96 18.88
N GLN A 151 34.88 6.54 18.26
CA GLN A 151 36.20 5.93 18.09
C GLN A 151 37.06 5.98 19.35
N PHE A 152 36.61 6.65 20.41
CA PHE A 152 37.38 6.83 21.62
C PHE A 152 36.91 5.90 22.72
N GLY A 153 37.85 5.52 23.58
CA GLY A 153 37.60 4.75 24.79
C GLY A 153 38.60 5.11 25.88
N TYR A 154 38.36 4.62 27.08
CA TYR A 154 39.26 4.81 28.20
C TYR A 154 39.31 3.60 29.14
N SER A 155 40.39 3.48 29.90
CA SER A 155 40.52 2.47 30.96
C SER A 155 40.04 3.02 32.30
N THR A 156 39.40 2.16 33.10
CA THR A 156 38.87 2.52 34.43
C THR A 156 39.69 1.90 35.55
N ASN A 157 39.49 2.36 36.79
CA ASN A 157 40.10 1.73 37.96
C ASN A 157 39.66 0.27 38.16
N ARG A 158 38.48 -0.11 37.65
CA ARG A 158 37.96 -1.49 37.74
C ARG A 158 38.54 -2.40 36.66
N ALA A 159 38.90 -1.84 35.50
CA ALA A 159 39.48 -2.59 34.38
C ALA A 159 40.69 -1.84 33.80
N PRO A 160 41.82 -1.74 34.54
CA PRO A 160 42.98 -0.97 34.09
C PRO A 160 43.69 -1.58 32.87
N GLY A 161 43.59 -2.91 32.67
CA GLY A 161 44.16 -3.62 31.52
C GLY A 161 43.32 -3.58 30.24
N THR A 162 42.15 -2.93 30.26
CA THR A 162 41.22 -2.89 29.13
C THR A 162 40.75 -1.47 28.91
N ILE A 163 40.68 -1.07 27.64
CA ILE A 163 40.04 0.18 27.23
C ILE A 163 38.68 -0.18 26.64
N THR A 164 37.66 0.48 27.16
CA THR A 164 36.28 0.34 26.69
C THR A 164 35.90 1.59 25.90
N GLY A 165 35.40 1.39 24.69
CA GLY A 165 34.87 2.46 23.84
C GLY A 165 33.71 3.19 24.49
N ASN A 166 33.43 4.41 24.01
CA ASN A 166 32.28 5.19 24.47
C ASN A 166 31.00 4.33 24.41
N GLN A 167 30.24 4.28 25.50
CA GLN A 167 29.04 3.42 25.64
C GLN A 167 29.26 1.90 25.48
N GLY A 168 30.49 1.40 25.61
CA GLY A 168 30.77 -0.05 25.54
C GLY A 168 30.73 -0.65 24.14
N GLN A 169 30.78 0.16 23.08
CA GLN A 169 30.67 -0.28 21.69
C GLN A 169 31.82 -1.22 21.24
N TRP A 170 32.97 -1.13 21.90
CA TRP A 170 34.12 -2.00 21.64
C TRP A 170 34.99 -2.09 22.89
N THR A 171 35.84 -3.12 22.94
CA THR A 171 36.86 -3.29 23.99
C THR A 171 38.17 -3.74 23.38
N LEU A 172 39.28 -3.17 23.84
CA LEU A 172 40.63 -3.57 23.45
C LEU A 172 41.54 -3.71 24.66
N PRO A 173 42.57 -4.57 24.60
CA PRO A 173 43.65 -4.55 25.57
C PRO A 173 44.26 -3.15 25.66
N ASN A 174 44.54 -2.68 26.87
CA ASN A 174 45.17 -1.39 27.07
C ASN A 174 46.63 -1.44 26.58
N PRO A 175 47.01 -0.64 25.57
CA PRO A 175 48.37 -0.70 25.01
C PRO A 175 49.43 -0.19 25.98
N ALA A 176 49.06 0.58 27.00
CA ALA A 176 49.96 1.01 28.08
C ALA A 176 50.02 0.01 29.26
N GLY A 177 49.49 -1.20 29.08
CA GLY A 177 49.43 -2.24 30.11
C GLY A 177 48.35 -1.98 31.16
N ASN A 178 48.56 -2.46 32.38
CA ASN A 178 47.57 -2.41 33.46
C ASN A 178 47.49 -1.03 34.13
N ARG A 179 47.10 0.02 33.39
CA ARG A 179 47.04 1.42 33.86
C ARG A 179 45.65 2.02 33.67
N ALA A 180 45.05 2.54 34.74
CA ALA A 180 43.78 3.25 34.68
C ALA A 180 43.96 4.71 34.20
N GLY A 181 42.90 5.32 33.64
CA GLY A 181 42.96 6.71 33.15
C GLY A 181 43.67 6.87 31.81
N MET A 182 43.88 5.78 31.07
CA MET A 182 44.39 5.83 29.70
C MET A 182 43.24 6.15 28.74
N VAL A 183 43.50 6.98 27.75
CA VAL A 183 42.59 7.25 26.63
C VAL A 183 43.18 6.64 25.37
N LEU A 184 42.34 6.01 24.56
CA LEU A 184 42.70 5.45 23.27
C LEU A 184 41.67 5.89 22.25
N ALA A 185 42.13 6.37 21.10
CA ALA A 185 41.32 6.45 19.90
C ALA A 185 41.74 5.36 18.93
N ILE A 186 40.74 4.76 18.29
CA ILE A 186 40.94 3.75 17.26
C ILE A 186 40.50 4.27 15.90
N ASN A 187 41.18 3.79 14.87
CA ASN A 187 40.66 3.80 13.51
C ASN A 187 40.87 2.40 12.95
N GLY A 188 40.03 1.90 12.05
CA GLY A 188 40.27 0.57 11.47
C GLY A 188 39.78 -0.67 12.23
N PHE A 189 39.45 -0.60 13.52
CA PHE A 189 39.03 -1.77 14.31
C PHE A 189 37.50 -1.93 14.31
N GLY A 190 37.00 -3.02 13.73
CA GLY A 190 35.57 -3.21 13.42
C GLY A 190 35.31 -3.01 11.93
N SER A 191 34.25 -3.61 11.38
CA SER A 191 34.03 -3.84 9.95
C SER A 191 33.99 -2.63 9.01
N ASP A 192 34.38 -1.42 9.41
CA ASP A 192 34.47 -0.25 8.55
C ASP A 192 35.57 0.70 9.00
N GLY A 193 36.80 0.26 8.77
CA GLY A 193 38.02 0.93 9.18
C GLY A 193 38.37 2.28 8.58
N ASN A 194 37.44 2.91 7.86
CA ASN A 194 37.62 4.27 7.31
C ASN A 194 36.29 4.98 6.98
N SER A 195 35.16 4.56 7.56
CA SER A 195 33.83 5.05 7.19
C SER A 195 33.39 6.25 8.05
N SER A 196 34.07 7.39 7.91
CA SER A 196 33.33 8.67 8.01
C SER A 196 32.65 9.02 6.68
N TYR A 197 33.03 8.31 5.61
CA TYR A 197 32.45 8.45 4.27
C TYR A 197 32.25 7.07 3.65
N TYR A 198 31.05 6.80 3.14
CA TYR A 198 30.82 5.68 2.25
C TYR A 198 31.67 5.84 0.99
N ARG A 199 32.36 4.78 0.56
CA ARG A 199 33.14 4.81 -0.69
C ARG A 199 32.18 5.06 -1.86
N ARG A 200 32.44 6.14 -2.62
CA ARG A 200 31.63 6.56 -3.77
C ARG A 200 32.08 5.92 -5.09
N ASP A 201 33.16 5.14 -5.07
CA ASP A 201 33.77 4.53 -6.24
C ASP A 201 33.12 3.20 -6.66
N GLY A 202 32.09 2.75 -5.95
CA GLY A 202 31.33 1.53 -6.28
C GLY A 202 32.08 0.23 -6.03
N ALA A 203 33.32 0.28 -5.53
CA ALA A 203 34.16 -0.91 -5.33
C ALA A 203 33.72 -1.77 -4.13
N LEU A 204 32.95 -1.19 -3.20
CA LEU A 204 32.41 -1.91 -2.05
C LEU A 204 30.91 -1.62 -1.90
N PRO A 205 30.03 -2.59 -2.21
CA PRO A 205 28.60 -2.41 -2.02
C PRO A 205 28.24 -2.32 -0.54
N LEU A 206 27.23 -1.53 -0.22
CA LEU A 206 26.63 -1.50 1.12
C LEU A 206 25.84 -2.80 1.34
N THR A 207 26.36 -3.68 2.20
CA THR A 207 25.75 -4.99 2.48
C THR A 207 24.98 -5.05 3.80
N GLY A 208 25.15 -4.04 4.67
CA GLY A 208 24.45 -3.92 5.95
C GLY A 208 23.13 -3.13 5.87
N THR A 209 22.36 -3.15 6.96
CA THR A 209 21.17 -2.33 7.11
C THR A 209 21.55 -0.85 7.23
N MET A 210 20.91 0.01 6.43
CA MET A 210 21.06 1.45 6.52
C MET A 210 19.89 2.06 7.29
N ASN A 211 20.17 2.99 8.21
CA ASN A 211 19.19 3.84 8.86
C ASN A 211 19.56 5.30 8.57
N ALA A 212 18.66 6.03 7.92
CA ALA A 212 18.86 7.42 7.55
C ALA A 212 18.53 8.41 8.68
N ASN A 213 18.13 7.97 9.88
CA ASN A 213 17.83 8.82 11.04
C ASN A 213 16.91 10.01 10.72
N ASN A 214 15.78 9.75 10.06
CA ASN A 214 14.82 10.74 9.61
C ASN A 214 15.37 11.82 8.66
N GLN A 215 16.50 11.56 7.99
CA GLN A 215 17.03 12.42 6.95
C GLN A 215 16.46 12.06 5.57
N ASP A 216 16.35 13.08 4.72
CA ASP A 216 15.91 12.91 3.35
C ASP A 216 16.97 12.18 2.51
N MET A 217 16.51 11.28 1.63
CA MET A 217 17.34 10.70 0.58
C MET A 217 17.02 11.40 -0.74
N GLN A 218 17.94 12.23 -1.23
CA GLN A 218 17.76 13.00 -2.48
C GLN A 218 18.62 12.42 -3.61
N ASN A 219 18.21 12.65 -4.87
CA ASN A 219 18.90 12.18 -6.08
C ASN A 219 19.10 10.65 -6.14
N VAL A 220 18.13 9.90 -5.62
CA VAL A 220 18.11 8.44 -5.75
C VAL A 220 17.72 8.11 -7.20
N GLY A 221 18.66 7.55 -7.98
CA GLY A 221 18.43 7.20 -9.38
C GLY A 221 17.40 6.08 -9.52
N ASN A 222 17.73 4.88 -9.05
CA ASN A 222 16.85 3.70 -9.07
C ASN A 222 16.76 3.08 -7.68
N VAL A 223 15.55 2.61 -7.30
CA VAL A 223 15.32 1.76 -6.12
C VAL A 223 14.91 0.38 -6.60
N THR A 224 15.82 -0.60 -6.51
CA THR A 224 15.56 -2.00 -6.85
C THR A 224 15.54 -2.84 -5.59
N LEU A 225 14.46 -3.57 -5.37
CA LEU A 225 14.33 -4.51 -4.25
C LEU A 225 14.66 -5.93 -4.73
N GLY A 226 15.43 -6.67 -3.93
CA GLY A 226 15.67 -8.10 -4.19
C GLY A 226 14.37 -8.92 -4.14
N GLY A 227 14.39 -10.11 -4.73
CA GLY A 227 13.22 -11.00 -4.77
C GLY A 227 12.58 -11.20 -3.39
N GLY A 228 11.25 -11.01 -3.30
CA GLY A 228 10.48 -11.16 -2.07
C GLY A 228 10.63 -10.04 -1.03
N LYS A 229 11.37 -8.97 -1.33
CA LYS A 229 11.43 -7.77 -0.48
C LYS A 229 10.34 -6.78 -0.88
N VAL A 230 9.89 -5.98 0.08
CA VAL A 230 8.80 -5.00 -0.11
C VAL A 230 9.23 -3.62 0.37
N LEU A 231 8.80 -2.57 -0.34
CA LEU A 231 8.86 -1.21 0.16
C LEU A 231 7.72 -1.02 1.17
N LYS A 232 8.06 -1.01 2.46
CA LYS A 232 7.08 -0.82 3.53
C LYS A 232 7.02 0.65 3.94
N LEU A 233 5.83 1.23 3.86
CA LEU A 233 5.53 2.52 4.46
C LEU A 233 4.98 2.34 5.88
N GLN A 234 5.21 3.32 6.76
CA GLN A 234 4.51 3.38 8.04
C GLN A 234 3.01 3.63 7.79
N ALA A 235 2.16 3.09 8.66
CA ALA A 235 0.71 3.28 8.54
C ALA A 235 0.38 4.79 8.54
N GLY A 236 -0.47 5.21 7.60
CA GLY A 236 -0.81 6.62 7.39
C GLY A 236 0.10 7.39 6.42
N ASN A 237 1.25 6.84 6.03
CA ASN A 237 2.10 7.44 5.00
C ASN A 237 1.70 6.97 3.59
N SER A 238 2.12 7.72 2.57
CA SER A 238 1.80 7.44 1.16
C SER A 238 3.02 7.51 0.26
N VAL A 239 3.00 6.76 -0.85
CA VAL A 239 3.90 7.02 -1.98
C VAL A 239 3.24 8.08 -2.85
N GLN A 240 3.88 9.23 -2.97
CA GLN A 240 3.46 10.27 -3.88
C GLN A 240 4.26 10.14 -5.20
N ILE A 241 3.55 9.95 -6.31
CA ILE A 241 4.12 9.89 -7.66
C ILE A 241 3.85 11.24 -8.31
N ASP A 242 4.89 12.08 -8.32
CA ASP A 242 4.80 13.50 -8.70
C ASP A 242 3.67 14.22 -7.92
N ASN A 243 3.17 15.36 -8.39
CA ASN A 243 2.04 16.05 -7.79
C ASN A 243 0.67 15.56 -8.33
N GLY A 244 0.62 14.34 -8.90
CA GLY A 244 -0.52 13.83 -9.68
C GLY A 244 -1.27 12.66 -9.04
N ALA A 245 -0.55 11.71 -8.44
CA ALA A 245 -1.15 10.51 -7.84
C ALA A 245 -0.51 10.17 -6.49
N MET A 246 -1.33 9.73 -5.53
CA MET A 246 -0.89 9.25 -4.22
C MET A 246 -1.44 7.85 -3.98
N TYR A 247 -0.55 6.91 -3.66
CA TYR A 247 -0.90 5.57 -3.22
C TYR A 247 -0.78 5.48 -1.70
N TYR A 248 -1.88 5.12 -1.03
CA TYR A 248 -1.93 4.94 0.42
C TYR A 248 -2.42 3.54 0.75
N GLY A 249 -1.96 3.01 1.89
CA GLY A 249 -2.42 1.73 2.40
C GLY A 249 -2.19 1.59 3.89
N ASP A 250 -3.01 0.77 4.53
CA ASP A 250 -2.87 0.31 5.90
C ASP A 250 -2.89 -1.22 5.95
N SER A 251 -3.11 -1.82 7.13
CA SER A 251 -3.16 -3.27 7.28
C SER A 251 -4.42 -3.94 6.70
N VAL A 252 -5.39 -3.16 6.23
CA VAL A 252 -6.72 -3.62 5.80
C VAL A 252 -7.06 -3.15 4.39
N ASN A 253 -6.75 -1.89 4.05
CA ASN A 253 -7.18 -1.23 2.84
C ASN A 253 -6.02 -0.55 2.11
N ALA A 254 -6.22 -0.30 0.82
CA ALA A 254 -5.39 0.59 0.03
C ALA A 254 -6.27 1.45 -0.87
N ALA A 255 -5.78 2.63 -1.26
CA ALA A 255 -6.41 3.34 -2.35
C ALA A 255 -5.48 4.32 -3.07
N VAL A 256 -6.00 4.84 -4.18
CA VAL A 256 -5.31 5.77 -5.08
C VAL A 256 -6.08 7.08 -5.10
N ARG A 257 -5.41 8.18 -4.77
CA ARG A 257 -5.94 9.54 -4.98
C ARG A 257 -5.26 10.13 -6.19
N THR A 258 -6.04 10.64 -7.14
CA THR A 258 -5.51 11.33 -8.31
C THR A 258 -6.19 12.68 -8.46
N LYS A 259 -5.52 13.66 -9.08
CA LYS A 259 -6.15 14.94 -9.45
C LYS A 259 -7.11 14.83 -10.64
N GLY A 260 -7.06 13.72 -11.38
CA GLY A 260 -7.86 13.46 -12.57
C GLY A 260 -8.47 12.07 -12.55
N ALA A 261 -8.24 11.30 -13.61
CA ALA A 261 -8.66 9.90 -13.71
C ALA A 261 -7.51 8.94 -13.41
N LEU A 262 -7.83 7.74 -12.93
CA LEU A 262 -6.89 6.62 -12.88
C LEU A 262 -6.89 5.91 -14.25
N TYR A 263 -5.75 5.94 -14.94
CA TYR A 263 -5.57 5.27 -16.23
C TYR A 263 -4.67 4.05 -16.04
N VAL A 264 -5.19 2.85 -16.32
CA VAL A 264 -4.45 1.60 -16.22
C VAL A 264 -3.97 1.23 -17.63
N GLN A 265 -2.66 1.16 -17.84
CA GLN A 265 -2.04 0.92 -19.15
C GLN A 265 -1.15 -0.32 -19.16
N ASN A 266 -0.92 -0.87 -20.35
CA ASN A 266 0.06 -1.92 -20.52
C ASN A 266 1.48 -1.40 -20.23
N TYR A 267 2.42 -2.32 -20.03
CA TYR A 267 3.81 -1.98 -19.69
C TYR A 267 4.47 -1.07 -20.73
N GLN A 268 4.09 -1.20 -22.01
CA GLN A 268 4.62 -0.40 -23.11
C GLN A 268 3.99 1.01 -23.20
N GLY A 269 2.95 1.30 -22.43
CA GLY A 269 2.20 2.56 -22.49
C GLY A 269 1.42 2.77 -23.79
N THR A 270 1.26 1.74 -24.62
CA THR A 270 0.63 1.85 -25.96
C THR A 270 -0.89 1.69 -25.93
N GLY A 271 -1.45 1.27 -24.80
CA GLY A 271 -2.89 1.07 -24.66
C GLY A 271 -3.31 0.79 -23.22
N SER A 272 -4.63 0.70 -23.00
CA SER A 272 -5.20 0.33 -21.70
C SER A 272 -4.84 -1.11 -21.33
N ALA A 273 -4.61 -1.37 -20.04
CA ALA A 273 -4.47 -2.71 -19.48
C ALA A 273 -5.72 -3.12 -18.69
N PRO A 274 -6.00 -4.44 -18.59
CA PRO A 274 -7.15 -4.93 -17.84
C PRO A 274 -6.96 -4.78 -16.32
N ILE A 275 -8.07 -4.63 -15.60
CA ILE A 275 -8.15 -4.86 -14.16
C ILE A 275 -8.74 -6.26 -13.97
N ASN A 276 -7.92 -7.22 -13.53
CA ASN A 276 -8.35 -8.60 -13.30
C ASN A 276 -8.52 -8.84 -11.79
N VAL A 277 -9.75 -8.74 -11.31
CA VAL A 277 -10.13 -8.90 -9.90
C VAL A 277 -11.40 -9.73 -9.81
N GLY A 278 -11.67 -10.32 -8.63
CA GLY A 278 -12.91 -11.07 -8.40
C GLY A 278 -14.13 -10.15 -8.46
N ASP A 279 -14.12 -9.07 -7.69
CA ASP A 279 -15.22 -8.11 -7.60
C ASP A 279 -14.77 -6.68 -7.89
N VAL A 280 -15.59 -5.93 -8.63
CA VAL A 280 -15.49 -4.48 -8.79
C VAL A 280 -16.76 -3.86 -8.23
N ASN A 281 -16.65 -3.18 -7.08
CA ASN A 281 -17.75 -2.42 -6.51
C ASN A 281 -17.60 -0.94 -6.86
N SER A 282 -18.53 -0.41 -7.67
CA SER A 282 -18.57 1.00 -8.07
C SER A 282 -19.86 1.64 -7.54
N SER A 283 -19.72 2.76 -6.84
CA SER A 283 -20.87 3.59 -6.43
C SER A 283 -21.42 4.46 -7.56
N GLY A 284 -20.72 4.54 -8.69
CA GLY A 284 -21.09 5.33 -9.86
C GLY A 284 -21.39 4.46 -11.09
N THR A 285 -21.23 5.06 -12.26
CA THR A 285 -21.48 4.38 -13.54
C THR A 285 -20.29 3.52 -13.97
N LEU A 286 -20.56 2.30 -14.42
CA LEU A 286 -19.63 1.51 -15.22
C LEU A 286 -19.96 1.72 -16.70
N ASN A 287 -19.00 2.23 -17.46
CA ASN A 287 -19.14 2.44 -18.91
C ASN A 287 -18.03 1.69 -19.65
N GLY A 288 -18.38 1.01 -20.73
CA GLY A 288 -17.46 0.28 -21.57
C GLY A 288 -18.05 0.07 -22.96
N ASN A 289 -17.18 -0.03 -23.98
CA ASN A 289 -17.60 -0.32 -25.35
C ASN A 289 -18.33 -1.67 -25.47
N ALA A 290 -17.94 -2.64 -24.65
CA ALA A 290 -18.63 -3.91 -24.46
C ALA A 290 -18.65 -4.24 -22.97
N LEU A 291 -19.83 -4.60 -22.45
CA LEU A 291 -20.02 -5.03 -21.08
C LEU A 291 -20.67 -6.42 -21.10
N THR A 292 -19.91 -7.45 -20.75
CA THR A 292 -20.41 -8.83 -20.61
C THR A 292 -20.72 -9.09 -19.15
N VAL A 293 -21.99 -9.32 -18.84
CA VAL A 293 -22.47 -9.57 -17.47
C VAL A 293 -23.13 -10.94 -17.41
N ASN A 294 -22.68 -11.81 -16.50
CA ASN A 294 -23.31 -13.12 -16.30
C ASN A 294 -24.72 -12.99 -15.69
N THR A 295 -24.89 -12.08 -14.73
CA THR A 295 -26.18 -11.77 -14.11
C THR A 295 -26.25 -10.29 -13.80
N ALA A 296 -27.24 -9.60 -14.37
CA ALA A 296 -27.50 -8.20 -14.12
C ALA A 296 -28.79 -8.06 -13.28
N THR A 297 -28.64 -7.61 -12.03
CA THR A 297 -29.78 -7.23 -11.19
C THR A 297 -29.89 -5.72 -11.18
N ALA A 298 -30.91 -5.18 -11.84
CA ALA A 298 -31.13 -3.74 -11.93
C ALA A 298 -32.60 -3.42 -11.65
N ASN A 299 -32.85 -2.34 -10.91
CA ASN A 299 -34.22 -1.83 -10.70
C ASN A 299 -34.84 -1.36 -12.03
N VAL A 300 -34.01 -0.84 -12.94
CA VAL A 300 -34.38 -0.41 -14.30
C VAL A 300 -33.25 -0.78 -15.25
N ALA A 301 -33.58 -1.40 -16.39
CA ALA A 301 -32.64 -1.67 -17.47
C ALA A 301 -33.06 -0.89 -18.73
N ASN A 302 -32.22 0.03 -19.18
CA ASN A 302 -32.42 0.74 -20.45
C ASN A 302 -31.45 0.18 -21.50
N ILE A 303 -31.96 -0.70 -22.36
CA ILE A 303 -31.17 -1.36 -23.40
C ILE A 303 -31.47 -0.66 -24.72
N ASN A 304 -30.61 0.25 -25.17
CA ASN A 304 -30.81 0.94 -26.44
C ASN A 304 -29.70 0.53 -27.43
N ALA A 305 -29.93 -0.52 -28.21
CA ALA A 305 -29.02 -0.89 -29.29
C ALA A 305 -29.40 -0.10 -30.56
N GLY A 306 -28.45 0.51 -31.26
CA GLY A 306 -28.71 1.31 -32.48
C GLY A 306 -28.66 0.53 -33.82
N ALA A 307 -28.44 -0.79 -33.81
CA ALA A 307 -28.18 -1.54 -35.03
C ALA A 307 -29.44 -1.77 -35.89
N ALA A 308 -29.34 -1.51 -37.20
CA ALA A 308 -30.42 -1.74 -38.16
C ALA A 308 -30.85 -3.22 -38.23
N ASN A 309 -29.90 -4.14 -38.07
CA ASN A 309 -30.09 -5.59 -38.00
C ASN A 309 -29.66 -6.13 -36.62
N CYS A 310 -30.08 -7.34 -36.27
CA CYS A 310 -29.80 -7.93 -34.96
C CYS A 310 -29.32 -9.38 -35.04
N GLY A 311 -28.60 -9.83 -34.01
CA GLY A 311 -28.28 -11.25 -33.81
C GLY A 311 -29.47 -11.98 -33.20
N TRP A 312 -29.69 -13.24 -33.62
CA TRP A 312 -30.75 -14.10 -33.08
C TRP A 312 -30.80 -14.04 -31.54
N ASN A 313 -32.00 -13.93 -30.94
CA ASN A 313 -32.24 -13.75 -29.50
C ASN A 313 -31.74 -12.42 -28.88
N GLY A 314 -31.28 -11.46 -29.68
CA GLY A 314 -31.02 -10.11 -29.19
C GLY A 314 -32.29 -9.44 -28.66
N VAL A 315 -32.16 -8.61 -27.63
CA VAL A 315 -33.24 -7.77 -27.08
C VAL A 315 -32.81 -6.31 -27.14
N THR A 316 -33.71 -5.41 -27.55
CA THR A 316 -33.49 -3.96 -27.48
C THR A 316 -34.78 -3.26 -27.07
N ILE A 317 -34.67 -2.09 -26.49
CA ILE A 317 -35.75 -1.15 -26.23
C ILE A 317 -35.49 0.09 -27.08
N ARG A 318 -36.40 0.42 -27.99
CA ARG A 318 -36.32 1.61 -28.85
C ARG A 318 -37.66 2.30 -28.84
N ASN A 319 -37.68 3.63 -28.75
CA ASN A 319 -38.91 4.40 -28.74
C ASN A 319 -39.95 3.87 -27.72
N ASN A 320 -39.48 3.47 -26.52
CA ASN A 320 -40.29 2.87 -25.45
C ASN A 320 -40.95 1.50 -25.77
N LEU A 321 -40.51 0.82 -26.83
CA LEU A 321 -40.99 -0.52 -27.18
C LEU A 321 -39.85 -1.55 -27.05
N MET A 322 -40.15 -2.70 -26.47
CA MET A 322 -39.24 -3.84 -26.41
C MET A 322 -39.34 -4.66 -27.70
N TYR A 323 -38.19 -4.97 -28.29
CA TYR A 323 -38.05 -5.80 -29.48
C TYR A 323 -37.18 -7.02 -29.18
N VAL A 324 -37.52 -8.14 -29.81
CA VAL A 324 -36.69 -9.36 -29.84
C VAL A 324 -36.25 -9.59 -31.27
N CYS A 325 -35.02 -10.01 -31.45
CA CYS A 325 -34.51 -10.36 -32.75
C CYS A 325 -35.04 -11.72 -33.19
N ASN A 326 -35.70 -11.76 -34.35
CA ASN A 326 -36.12 -13.01 -34.95
C ASN A 326 -34.97 -13.71 -35.69
N LYS A 327 -35.25 -14.92 -36.17
CA LYS A 327 -34.27 -15.74 -36.89
C LYS A 327 -33.71 -15.16 -38.18
N TRP A 328 -34.40 -14.18 -38.73
CA TRP A 328 -34.05 -13.52 -39.98
C TRP A 328 -33.27 -12.22 -39.75
N GLY A 329 -32.85 -11.94 -38.51
CA GLY A 329 -32.08 -10.76 -38.16
C GLY A 329 -32.90 -9.46 -38.09
N ASN A 330 -34.23 -9.58 -38.03
CA ASN A 330 -35.14 -8.45 -37.92
C ASN A 330 -35.63 -8.25 -36.49
N TRP A 331 -35.73 -6.99 -36.08
CA TRP A 331 -36.37 -6.61 -34.83
C TRP A 331 -37.88 -6.80 -34.92
N VAL A 332 -38.43 -7.60 -34.01
CA VAL A 332 -39.86 -7.87 -33.90
C VAL A 332 -40.32 -7.35 -32.53
N GLY A 333 -41.33 -6.48 -32.51
CA GLY A 333 -41.86 -5.98 -31.25
C GLY A 333 -42.38 -7.13 -30.39
N VAL A 334 -42.07 -7.16 -29.09
CA VAL A 334 -42.58 -8.18 -28.17
C VAL A 334 -44.11 -8.24 -28.21
N SER A 335 -44.77 -7.09 -28.40
CA SER A 335 -46.23 -6.97 -28.62
C SER A 335 -46.76 -7.82 -29.77
N SER A 336 -45.94 -8.12 -30.78
CA SER A 336 -46.34 -8.98 -31.91
C SER A 336 -46.06 -10.47 -31.68
N LEU A 337 -45.29 -10.81 -30.64
CA LEU A 337 -44.95 -12.19 -30.28
C LEU A 337 -45.82 -12.72 -29.12
N VAL A 338 -46.22 -11.85 -28.22
CA VAL A 338 -47.17 -12.15 -27.15
C VAL A 338 -48.56 -11.85 -27.70
N SER A 339 -49.49 -12.83 -27.67
CA SER A 339 -50.85 -12.57 -28.10
C SER A 339 -51.40 -11.38 -27.32
N ASN A 340 -51.97 -10.43 -28.05
CA ASN A 340 -52.62 -9.26 -27.49
C ASN A 340 -53.96 -9.60 -26.78
N GLN A 341 -54.28 -10.89 -26.70
CA GLN A 341 -55.39 -11.45 -25.97
C GLN A 341 -54.87 -11.99 -24.62
N SER A 342 -55.36 -11.43 -23.51
CA SER A 342 -55.39 -12.14 -22.24
C SER A 342 -56.59 -13.10 -22.26
N ALA A 343 -56.46 -14.26 -21.61
CA ALA A 343 -57.58 -15.12 -21.26
C ALA A 343 -57.80 -14.96 -19.75
N ASP A 344 -58.91 -14.32 -19.37
CA ASP A 344 -59.17 -13.94 -17.99
C ASP A 344 -60.00 -15.01 -17.27
N ALA A 345 -60.94 -15.65 -17.98
CA ALA A 345 -61.75 -16.74 -17.43
C ALA A 345 -62.19 -17.72 -18.52
N GLN A 346 -62.42 -18.97 -18.09
CA GLN A 346 -62.95 -20.07 -18.90
C GLN A 346 -64.16 -20.65 -18.19
N TYR A 347 -65.29 -20.66 -18.88
CA TYR A 347 -66.58 -21.11 -18.36
C TYR A 347 -67.00 -22.38 -19.07
N THR A 348 -66.94 -23.53 -18.40
CA THR A 348 -67.22 -24.85 -18.98
C THR A 348 -68.61 -25.34 -18.55
N GLY A 349 -69.34 -26.02 -19.45
CA GLY A 349 -70.65 -26.61 -19.16
C GLY A 349 -71.78 -25.58 -19.10
N TYR A 350 -71.65 -24.44 -19.78
CA TYR A 350 -72.65 -23.37 -19.77
C TYR A 350 -73.82 -23.73 -20.68
N TYR A 351 -75.04 -23.47 -20.20
CA TYR A 351 -76.29 -23.72 -20.92
C TYR A 351 -76.85 -22.43 -21.52
N ASN A 352 -77.85 -22.58 -22.40
CA ASN A 352 -78.61 -21.48 -22.94
C ASN A 352 -79.16 -20.54 -21.84
N GLY A 353 -78.98 -19.23 -22.02
CA GLY A 353 -79.42 -18.19 -21.10
C GLY A 353 -78.45 -17.86 -19.96
N TRP A 354 -77.31 -18.55 -19.84
CA TRP A 354 -76.35 -18.27 -18.77
C TRP A 354 -75.55 -16.98 -19.04
N GLY A 355 -75.47 -16.12 -18.02
CA GLY A 355 -74.80 -14.83 -18.07
C GLY A 355 -73.31 -14.93 -17.72
N ILE A 356 -72.50 -14.16 -18.43
CA ILE A 356 -71.05 -14.04 -18.29
C ILE A 356 -70.73 -12.55 -18.19
N ASN A 357 -70.03 -12.15 -17.13
CA ASN A 357 -69.58 -10.78 -16.99
C ASN A 357 -68.46 -10.50 -18.00
N PRO A 358 -68.57 -9.47 -18.87
CA PRO A 358 -67.44 -9.05 -19.68
C PRO A 358 -66.27 -8.66 -18.77
N PRO A 359 -65.04 -9.10 -19.05
CA PRO A 359 -63.88 -8.71 -18.26
C PRO A 359 -63.64 -7.19 -18.33
N ALA A 360 -63.18 -6.61 -17.22
CA ALA A 360 -62.80 -5.21 -17.14
C ALA A 360 -61.41 -5.01 -17.75
N CYS A 361 -61.37 -4.62 -19.04
CA CYS A 361 -60.11 -4.40 -19.73
C CYS A 361 -59.47 -3.06 -19.34
N GLY A 362 -58.14 -3.05 -19.20
CA GLY A 362 -57.38 -1.81 -19.00
C GLY A 362 -57.47 -0.87 -20.20
N ALA A 363 -56.89 0.33 -20.09
CA ALA A 363 -56.91 1.33 -21.15
C ALA A 363 -56.39 0.75 -22.50
N GLY A 364 -57.16 0.93 -23.57
CA GLY A 364 -56.84 0.41 -24.91
C GLY A 364 -57.21 -1.07 -25.13
N GLY A 365 -57.79 -1.74 -24.14
CA GLY A 365 -58.31 -3.11 -24.26
C GLY A 365 -59.80 -3.15 -24.58
N SER A 366 -60.23 -4.14 -25.36
CA SER A 366 -61.63 -4.47 -25.61
C SER A 366 -61.90 -5.91 -25.19
N ALA A 367 -63.02 -6.15 -24.51
CA ALA A 367 -63.38 -7.49 -24.08
C ALA A 367 -63.69 -8.39 -25.30
N TRP A 368 -63.24 -9.64 -25.28
CA TRP A 368 -63.55 -10.65 -26.29
C TRP A 368 -64.16 -11.90 -25.65
N TYR A 369 -64.92 -12.65 -26.44
CA TYR A 369 -65.39 -13.98 -26.08
C TYR A 369 -65.14 -14.99 -27.21
N ARG A 370 -64.99 -16.26 -26.86
CA ARG A 370 -64.96 -17.38 -27.80
C ARG A 370 -65.87 -18.48 -27.28
N ILE A 371 -66.82 -18.91 -28.09
CA ILE A 371 -67.71 -20.02 -27.77
C ILE A 371 -67.15 -21.29 -28.40
N ILE A 372 -66.99 -22.33 -27.59
CA ILE A 372 -66.55 -23.66 -28.01
C ILE A 372 -67.69 -24.63 -27.67
N PRO A 373 -68.47 -25.10 -28.65
CA PRO A 373 -69.52 -26.09 -28.40
C PRO A 373 -68.94 -27.34 -27.74
N GLN A 374 -69.56 -27.81 -26.65
CA GLN A 374 -69.16 -29.03 -25.96
C GLN A 374 -70.06 -30.21 -26.31
N SER A 375 -71.33 -29.93 -26.62
CA SER A 375 -72.26 -30.91 -27.17
C SER A 375 -72.99 -30.33 -28.38
N VAL A 376 -73.22 -31.16 -29.38
CA VAL A 376 -74.09 -30.89 -30.53
C VAL A 376 -74.83 -32.20 -30.82
N THR A 377 -76.16 -32.17 -30.85
CA THR A 377 -76.98 -33.34 -31.17
C THR A 377 -78.18 -32.93 -32.02
N THR A 378 -78.89 -33.91 -32.58
CA THR A 378 -80.08 -33.73 -33.43
C THR A 378 -81.18 -34.67 -32.96
N ASP A 379 -82.45 -34.26 -33.06
CA ASP A 379 -83.60 -35.14 -32.78
C ASP A 379 -84.59 -35.11 -33.93
N TYR A 380 -84.65 -36.25 -34.65
CA TYR A 380 -85.58 -36.48 -35.75
C TYR A 380 -86.83 -37.26 -35.36
N SER A 381 -86.90 -37.72 -34.11
CA SER A 381 -87.93 -38.66 -33.65
C SER A 381 -89.04 -38.00 -32.84
N ASN A 382 -88.73 -37.01 -32.00
CA ASN A 382 -89.72 -36.46 -31.05
C ASN A 382 -90.16 -35.03 -31.37
N HIS A 383 -89.69 -34.45 -32.48
CA HIS A 383 -89.98 -33.07 -32.88
C HIS A 383 -90.52 -33.02 -34.31
N ASN A 384 -91.59 -32.26 -34.53
CA ASN A 384 -92.15 -31.98 -35.86
C ASN A 384 -92.34 -30.46 -36.02
N PRO A 385 -91.48 -29.75 -36.76
CA PRO A 385 -90.37 -30.27 -37.59
C PRO A 385 -89.19 -30.85 -36.77
N PRO A 386 -88.39 -31.77 -37.33
CA PRO A 386 -87.16 -32.27 -36.72
C PRO A 386 -86.14 -31.20 -36.36
N ILE A 387 -85.27 -31.45 -35.37
CA ILE A 387 -84.11 -30.59 -35.08
C ILE A 387 -82.89 -31.09 -35.87
N ALA A 388 -82.38 -30.28 -36.79
CA ALA A 388 -81.28 -30.63 -37.70
C ALA A 388 -79.91 -30.04 -37.32
N GLY A 389 -79.85 -29.12 -36.36
CA GLY A 389 -78.59 -28.56 -35.92
C GLY A 389 -78.73 -27.58 -34.75
N ALA A 390 -77.64 -26.90 -34.40
CA ALA A 390 -77.61 -25.92 -33.33
C ALA A 390 -76.83 -24.67 -33.75
N ARG A 391 -77.27 -23.51 -33.26
CA ARG A 391 -76.60 -22.22 -33.42
C ARG A 391 -76.22 -21.68 -32.06
N PHE A 392 -74.92 -21.42 -31.90
CA PHE A 392 -74.36 -20.78 -30.71
C PHE A 392 -74.11 -19.30 -31.01
N GLY A 393 -74.52 -18.44 -30.10
CA GLY A 393 -74.34 -17.01 -30.17
C GLY A 393 -74.14 -16.40 -28.79
N MET A 394 -73.77 -15.13 -28.76
CA MET A 394 -73.68 -14.35 -27.54
C MET A 394 -74.59 -13.14 -27.66
N GLY A 395 -75.54 -13.03 -26.74
CA GLY A 395 -76.40 -11.86 -26.60
C GLY A 395 -75.87 -10.89 -25.55
N TRP A 396 -76.45 -9.69 -25.48
CA TRP A 396 -76.22 -8.72 -24.41
C TRP A 396 -77.54 -8.42 -23.70
N ASN A 397 -77.60 -8.57 -22.37
CA ASN A 397 -78.82 -8.31 -21.59
C ASN A 397 -78.82 -6.94 -20.88
N GLY A 398 -77.84 -6.07 -21.18
CA GLY A 398 -77.66 -4.78 -20.49
C GLY A 398 -76.54 -4.78 -19.45
N SER A 399 -76.10 -5.95 -18.96
CA SER A 399 -75.02 -6.06 -17.97
C SER A 399 -74.07 -7.24 -18.19
N GLN A 400 -74.54 -8.30 -18.84
CA GLN A 400 -73.80 -9.54 -19.06
C GLN A 400 -73.92 -9.99 -20.51
N TRP A 401 -72.89 -10.67 -20.97
CA TRP A 401 -72.97 -11.51 -22.15
C TRP A 401 -73.79 -12.75 -21.82
N VAL A 402 -74.78 -13.06 -22.63
CA VAL A 402 -75.66 -14.21 -22.38
C VAL A 402 -75.44 -15.24 -23.47
N LEU A 403 -75.03 -16.45 -23.08
CA LEU A 403 -74.89 -17.56 -24.02
C LEU A 403 -76.26 -17.88 -24.61
N GLN A 404 -76.38 -17.80 -25.92
CA GLN A 404 -77.60 -18.12 -26.65
C GLN A 404 -77.37 -19.36 -27.48
N ILE A 405 -78.09 -20.42 -27.15
CA ILE A 405 -78.11 -21.66 -27.91
C ILE A 405 -79.52 -21.84 -28.48
N TYR A 406 -79.58 -22.00 -29.79
CA TYR A 406 -80.82 -22.27 -30.51
C TYR A 406 -80.70 -23.58 -31.25
N ASP A 407 -81.75 -24.39 -31.17
CA ASP A 407 -81.90 -25.55 -32.03
C ASP A 407 -82.50 -25.11 -33.36
N VAL A 408 -82.00 -25.68 -34.46
CA VAL A 408 -82.38 -25.32 -35.82
C VAL A 408 -83.33 -26.39 -36.36
N LEU A 409 -84.56 -25.98 -36.68
CA LEU A 409 -85.57 -26.87 -37.25
C LEU A 409 -85.26 -27.20 -38.72
N ALA A 410 -85.56 -28.43 -39.12
CA ALA A 410 -85.44 -28.95 -40.48
C ALA A 410 -86.66 -28.60 -41.35
N ASP A 411 -87.19 -27.39 -41.20
CA ASP A 411 -88.43 -26.92 -41.85
C ASP A 411 -88.19 -26.25 -43.22
N GLY A 412 -86.93 -26.23 -43.68
CA GLY A 412 -86.51 -25.54 -44.89
C GLY A 412 -86.29 -24.03 -44.72
N ALA A 413 -86.83 -23.42 -43.65
CA ALA A 413 -86.60 -22.02 -43.28
C ALA A 413 -85.48 -21.86 -42.23
N ASN A 414 -85.00 -22.97 -41.64
CA ASN A 414 -84.04 -23.02 -40.54
C ASN A 414 -84.53 -22.20 -39.32
N THR A 415 -85.81 -22.38 -38.98
CA THR A 415 -86.40 -21.69 -37.83
C THR A 415 -85.62 -22.02 -36.57
N LEU A 416 -85.28 -20.98 -35.81
CA LEU A 416 -84.58 -21.10 -34.53
C LEU A 416 -85.60 -21.28 -33.40
N VAL A 417 -85.51 -22.39 -32.68
CA VAL A 417 -86.24 -22.61 -31.43
C VAL A 417 -85.27 -22.54 -30.26
N ALA A 418 -85.79 -22.20 -29.07
CA ALA A 418 -84.96 -22.22 -27.86
C ALA A 418 -84.39 -23.63 -27.65
N ASP A 419 -83.18 -23.73 -27.10
CA ASP A 419 -82.51 -25.01 -26.78
C ASP A 419 -83.45 -25.99 -26.04
N GLN A 420 -83.84 -27.05 -26.75
CA GLN A 420 -84.65 -28.18 -26.27
C GLN A 420 -83.77 -29.41 -26.00
N LEU A 421 -82.54 -29.42 -26.53
CA LEU A 421 -81.60 -30.55 -26.45
C LEU A 421 -80.65 -30.47 -25.26
N GLY A 422 -80.69 -29.39 -24.47
CA GLY A 422 -79.86 -29.21 -23.28
C GLY A 422 -78.38 -29.10 -23.64
N LEU A 423 -78.09 -28.41 -24.74
CA LEU A 423 -76.74 -28.28 -25.27
C LEU A 423 -75.86 -27.44 -24.35
N GLN A 424 -74.56 -27.74 -24.37
CA GLN A 424 -73.57 -27.06 -23.54
C GLN A 424 -72.47 -26.46 -24.41
N ALA A 425 -71.93 -25.34 -23.96
CA ALA A 425 -70.71 -24.76 -24.52
C ALA A 425 -69.73 -24.36 -23.41
N GLN A 426 -68.46 -24.31 -23.82
CA GLN A 426 -67.44 -23.59 -23.10
C GLN A 426 -67.38 -22.17 -23.66
N VAL A 427 -67.24 -21.18 -22.79
CA VAL A 427 -67.02 -19.79 -23.19
C VAL A 427 -65.73 -19.28 -22.55
N ASP A 428 -64.78 -18.91 -23.40
CA ASP A 428 -63.57 -18.22 -22.97
C ASP A 428 -63.80 -16.72 -23.09
N VAL A 429 -63.35 -15.96 -22.10
CA VAL A 429 -63.39 -14.49 -22.13
C VAL A 429 -62.04 -13.90 -21.75
N GLY A 430 -61.76 -12.72 -22.27
CA GLY A 430 -60.60 -11.95 -21.85
C GLY A 430 -60.52 -10.60 -22.52
N CYS A 431 -59.34 -9.99 -22.50
CA CYS A 431 -59.11 -8.67 -23.04
C CYS A 431 -58.19 -8.70 -24.25
N ASN A 432 -58.61 -8.04 -25.32
CA ASN A 432 -57.86 -7.86 -26.55
C ASN A 432 -57.34 -6.43 -26.59
N TYR A 433 -56.02 -6.27 -26.58
CA TYR A 433 -55.36 -4.96 -26.68
C TYR A 433 -54.97 -4.71 -28.13
N SER A 434 -55.23 -3.52 -28.68
CA SER A 434 -54.73 -3.22 -30.02
C SER A 434 -53.20 -3.19 -29.99
N ASN A 435 -52.53 -4.02 -30.81
CA ASN A 435 -51.11 -3.86 -31.05
C ASN A 435 -50.86 -2.49 -31.69
N GLN A 436 -50.02 -1.66 -31.06
CA GLN A 436 -49.44 -0.47 -31.69
C GLN A 436 -48.16 -0.83 -32.42
#